data_AF-A0A8S1HY58-F1
#
_entry.id   AF-A0A8S1HY58-F1
#
_cell.length_a   1.000
_cell.length_b   1.000
_cell.length_c   1.000
_cell.angle_alpha   90.00
_cell.angle_beta   90.00
_cell.angle_gamma   90.00
#
_symmetry.space_group_name_H-M   'P 1'
#
loop_
_entity.id
_entity.type
_entity.pdbx_description
1 polymer ?
#
loop_
_entity_poly.entity_id
_entity_poly.type
_entity_poly.pdbx_seq_one_letter_code
_entity_poly.pdbx_strand_id
1 'polypeptide(L)'
;MTVVSKPQVSHKKAVAVCLKGLDYQTDFALRLLEWFEAQFLFGADTIGVYTYFLGPSTRKVLEHYEREGKISVVSRFSSTNLLLYCETS
;
A
#
# COMPACT_ATOMS: atom_id res chain seq x y z
N MET A 1 27.93 -27.37 26.15
CA MET A 1 27.69 -26.35 25.11
C MET A 1 26.28 -26.52 24.61
N THR A 2 25.35 -25.68 25.05
CA THR A 2 23.97 -25.69 24.56
C THR A 2 23.84 -24.61 23.51
N VAL A 3 23.66 -25.02 22.25
CA VAL A 3 23.38 -24.12 21.15
C VAL A 3 21.94 -23.64 21.31
N VAL A 4 21.75 -22.39 21.71
CA VAL A 4 20.45 -21.73 21.69
C VAL A 4 20.15 -21.34 20.25
N SER A 5 19.30 -22.10 19.56
CA SER A 5 18.76 -21.72 18.26
C SER A 5 17.68 -20.65 18.46
N LYS A 6 17.91 -19.46 17.86
CA LYS A 6 16.90 -18.40 17.75
C LYS A 6 15.69 -18.97 16.99
N PRO A 7 14.44 -18.71 17.42
CA PRO A 7 13.29 -19.10 16.64
C PRO A 7 13.39 -18.39 15.29
N GLN A 8 13.49 -19.19 14.21
CA GLN A 8 13.33 -18.69 12.85
C GLN A 8 11.85 -18.29 12.71
N VAL A 9 11.55 -17.05 13.08
CA VAL A 9 10.35 -16.36 12.62
C VAL A 9 10.42 -16.44 11.11
N SER A 10 9.57 -17.28 10.53
CA SER A 10 9.42 -17.39 9.08
C SER A 10 8.92 -16.04 8.58
N HIS A 11 9.85 -15.12 8.29
CA HIS A 11 9.58 -13.92 7.52
C HIS A 11 9.22 -14.43 6.12
N LYS A 12 7.92 -14.71 5.91
CA LYS A 12 7.38 -14.80 4.56
C LYS A 12 7.83 -13.52 3.85
N LYS A 13 8.50 -13.67 2.71
CA LYS A 13 8.91 -12.53 1.89
C LYS A 13 7.62 -11.84 1.41
N ALA A 14 7.22 -10.79 2.12
CA ALA A 14 6.07 -9.98 1.73
C ALA A 14 6.56 -8.93 0.72
N VAL A 15 5.90 -8.82 -0.43
CA VAL A 15 6.23 -7.84 -1.46
C VAL A 15 5.33 -6.63 -1.28
N ALA A 16 5.91 -5.52 -0.83
CA ALA A 16 5.21 -4.23 -0.73
C ALA A 16 5.47 -3.38 -1.98
N VAL A 17 4.41 -2.79 -2.53
CA VAL A 17 4.50 -1.87 -3.68
C VAL A 17 4.16 -0.45 -3.25
N CYS A 18 5.07 0.50 -3.45
CA CYS A 18 4.87 1.89 -3.04
C CYS A 18 4.49 2.73 -4.26
N LEU A 19 3.22 3.18 -4.32
CA LEU A 19 2.74 4.07 -5.36
C LEU A 19 2.93 5.53 -4.94
N LYS A 20 3.78 6.23 -5.68
CA LYS A 20 4.06 7.65 -5.43
C LYS A 20 2.95 8.52 -6.00
N GLY A 21 2.15 9.10 -5.10
CA GLY A 21 1.35 10.31 -5.31
C GLY A 21 0.29 10.24 -6.41
N LEU A 22 -0.95 9.87 -6.06
CA LEU A 22 -2.09 10.16 -6.93
C LEU A 22 -2.45 11.64 -6.85
N ASP A 23 -2.24 12.34 -7.97
CA ASP A 23 -2.72 13.71 -8.19
C ASP A 23 -3.43 13.76 -9.55
N TYR A 24 -4.71 13.38 -9.55
CA TYR A 24 -5.53 13.34 -10.76
C TYR A 24 -6.75 14.24 -10.60
N GLN A 25 -6.91 15.17 -11.54
CA GLN A 25 -8.06 16.10 -11.61
C GLN A 25 -9.30 15.46 -12.27
N THR A 26 -9.11 14.37 -13.02
CA THR A 26 -10.15 13.60 -13.72
C THR A 26 -10.35 12.23 -13.08
N ASP A 27 -11.53 11.62 -13.26
CA ASP A 27 -11.81 10.29 -12.70
C ASP A 27 -10.89 9.22 -13.31
N PHE A 28 -10.07 8.59 -12.47
CA PHE A 28 -9.13 7.53 -12.84
C PHE A 28 -9.43 6.24 -12.07
N ALA A 29 -10.59 6.15 -11.40
CA ALA A 29 -10.92 5.05 -10.50
C ALA A 29 -10.85 3.68 -11.19
N LEU A 30 -11.36 3.54 -12.41
CA LEU A 30 -11.37 2.27 -13.13
C LEU A 30 -9.96 1.78 -13.47
N ARG A 31 -9.12 2.68 -13.99
CA ARG A 31 -7.74 2.32 -14.34
C ARG A 31 -6.87 2.07 -13.10
N LEU A 32 -7.16 2.76 -11.99
CA LEU A 32 -6.52 2.47 -10.71
C LEU A 32 -6.91 1.09 -10.17
N LEU A 33 -8.19 0.73 -10.28
CA LEU A 33 -8.71 -0.57 -9.89
C LEU A 33 -8.01 -1.69 -10.67
N GLU A 34 -7.95 -1.57 -11.99
CA GLU A 34 -7.23 -2.51 -12.87
C GLU A 34 -5.76 -2.64 -12.47
N TRP A 35 -5.12 -1.52 -12.14
CA TRP A 35 -3.72 -1.53 -11.73
C TRP A 35 -3.52 -2.23 -10.38
N PHE A 36 -4.40 -2.02 -9.39
CA PHE A 36 -4.33 -2.70 -8.10
C PHE A 36 -4.48 -4.22 -8.26
N GLU A 37 -5.49 -4.67 -8.99
CA GLU A 37 -5.69 -6.10 -9.26
C GLU A 37 -4.48 -6.72 -9.96
N ALA A 38 -3.88 -6.00 -10.93
CA ALA A 38 -2.64 -6.45 -11.56
C ALA A 38 -1.49 -6.58 -10.56
N GLN A 39 -1.32 -5.65 -9.60
CA GLN A 39 -0.28 -5.76 -8.57
C GLN A 39 -0.47 -6.99 -7.69
N PHE A 40 -1.70 -7.25 -7.24
CA PHE A 40 -2.01 -8.41 -6.40
C PHE A 40 -1.81 -9.73 -7.18
N LEU A 41 -2.17 -9.77 -8.46
CA LEU A 41 -1.90 -10.92 -9.33
C LEU A 41 -0.40 -11.18 -9.53
N PHE A 42 0.44 -10.13 -9.52
CA PHE A 42 1.89 -10.28 -9.56
C PHE A 42 2.52 -10.69 -8.23
N GLY A 43 1.72 -10.85 -7.17
CA GLY A 43 2.18 -11.29 -5.86
C GLY A 43 2.58 -10.17 -4.92
N ALA A 44 2.09 -8.94 -5.13
CA ALA A 44 2.15 -7.91 -4.10
C ALA A 44 1.25 -8.29 -2.93
N ASP A 45 1.74 -8.18 -1.70
CA ASP A 45 0.97 -8.43 -0.49
C ASP A 45 0.29 -7.15 0.02
N THR A 46 0.92 -5.99 -0.19
CA THR A 46 0.41 -4.70 0.28
C THR A 46 0.84 -3.57 -0.65
N ILE A 47 -0.03 -2.57 -0.82
CA ILE A 47 0.28 -1.38 -1.62
C ILE A 47 0.21 -0.13 -0.74
N GLY A 48 1.31 0.61 -0.65
CA GLY A 48 1.35 1.92 0.00
C GLY A 48 1.01 3.03 -1.00
N VAL A 49 0.02 3.87 -0.72
CA VAL A 49 -0.46 4.91 -1.64
C VAL A 49 -0.40 6.29 -1.00
N TYR A 50 0.29 7.22 -1.67
CA TYR A 50 0.28 8.63 -1.29
C TYR A 50 -0.79 9.39 -2.07
N THR A 51 -1.62 10.18 -1.37
CA THR A 51 -2.76 10.89 -1.98
C THR A 51 -2.69 12.41 -1.76
N TYR A 52 -3.06 13.17 -2.79
CA TYR A 52 -3.15 14.64 -2.75
C TYR A 52 -4.58 15.13 -2.96
N PHE A 53 -5.03 15.24 -4.22
CA PHE A 53 -6.40 15.56 -4.59
C PHE A 53 -6.99 14.38 -5.37
N LEU A 54 -8.15 13.89 -4.93
CA LEU A 54 -8.82 12.73 -5.50
C LEU A 54 -10.30 13.00 -5.72
N GLY A 55 -10.82 12.53 -6.85
CA GLY A 55 -12.26 12.48 -7.12
C GLY A 55 -13.00 11.49 -6.21
N PRO A 56 -14.34 11.62 -6.10
CA PRO A 56 -15.15 10.80 -5.21
C PRO A 56 -15.14 9.30 -5.58
N SER A 57 -15.08 8.96 -6.88
CA SER A 57 -15.00 7.57 -7.34
C SER A 57 -13.70 6.90 -6.93
N THR A 58 -12.56 7.59 -7.13
CA THR A 58 -11.24 7.06 -6.76
C THR A 58 -11.11 6.86 -5.25
N ARG A 59 -11.69 7.78 -4.46
CA ARG A 59 -11.76 7.64 -3.01
C ARG A 59 -12.50 6.36 -2.58
N LYS A 60 -13.66 6.06 -3.20
CA LYS A 60 -14.43 4.83 -2.89
C LYS A 60 -13.62 3.55 -3.15
N VAL A 61 -12.82 3.54 -4.23
CA VAL A 61 -11.95 2.40 -4.54
C VAL A 61 -10.89 2.25 -3.46
N LEU A 62 -10.20 3.33 -3.09
CA LEU A 62 -9.19 3.28 -2.03
C LEU A 62 -9.77 2.83 -0.69
N GLU A 63 -10.91 3.38 -0.28
CA GLU A 63 -11.61 2.97 0.96
C GLU A 63 -12.01 1.49 0.96
N HIS A 64 -12.34 0.93 -0.20
CA HIS A 64 -12.65 -0.49 -0.31
C HIS A 64 -11.42 -1.36 0.00
N TYR A 65 -10.28 -1.11 -0.66
CA TYR A 65 -9.08 -1.90 -0.42
C TYR A 65 -8.41 -1.63 0.93
N GLU A 66 -8.55 -0.42 1.48
CA GLU A 66 -8.06 -0.09 2.80
C GLU A 66 -8.81 -0.90 3.87
N ARG A 67 -10.14 -1.04 3.73
CA ARG A 67 -10.93 -1.93 4.61
C ARG A 67 -10.54 -3.40 4.49
N GLU A 68 -10.09 -3.83 3.32
CA GLU A 68 -9.58 -5.20 3.13
C GLU A 68 -8.15 -5.38 3.68
N GLY A 69 -7.50 -4.31 4.15
CA GLY A 69 -6.12 -4.36 4.65
C GLY A 69 -5.07 -4.57 3.55
N LYS A 70 -5.45 -4.42 2.28
CA LYS A 70 -4.59 -4.63 1.12
C LYS A 70 -3.78 -3.38 0.75
N ILE A 71 -4.27 -2.20 1.12
CA ILE A 71 -3.57 -0.94 0.87
C ILE A 71 -3.46 -0.10 2.14
N SER A 72 -2.41 0.72 2.20
CA SER A 72 -2.21 1.75 3.21
C SER A 72 -2.22 3.12 2.53
N VAL A 73 -3.26 3.91 2.78
CA VAL A 73 -3.38 5.24 2.20
C VAL A 73 -2.80 6.27 3.15
N VAL A 74 -1.92 7.13 2.64
CA VAL A 74 -1.46 8.27 3.43
C VAL A 74 -1.65 9.58 2.69
N SER A 75 -2.20 10.55 3.43
CA SER A 75 -2.46 11.90 2.94
C SER A 75 -1.44 12.88 3.53
N ARG A 76 -1.15 13.95 2.77
CA ARG A 76 -0.16 14.99 3.12
C ARG A 76 -0.41 15.67 4.48
N PHE A 77 -1.58 15.53 5.09
CA PHE A 77 -1.91 16.16 6.38
C PHE A 77 -1.28 15.51 7.62
N SER A 78 -0.66 14.33 7.50
CA SER A 78 0.06 13.69 8.61
C SER A 78 1.58 13.77 8.39
N SER A 79 2.13 14.96 8.61
CA SER A 79 3.53 15.30 8.31
C SER A 79 4.56 14.80 9.34
N THR A 80 4.35 13.66 10.01
CA THR A 80 5.31 13.23 11.06
C THR A 80 5.91 11.83 10.97
N ASN A 81 5.54 10.93 10.05
CA ASN A 81 6.19 9.59 10.02
C ASN A 81 6.15 8.86 8.65
N LEU A 82 6.32 9.57 7.54
CA LEU A 82 5.88 9.03 6.25
C LEU A 82 6.92 8.27 5.42
N LEU A 83 8.19 8.58 5.57
CA LEU A 83 9.26 7.83 4.89
C LEU A 83 9.48 6.44 5.52
N LEU A 84 9.02 6.22 6.76
CA LEU A 84 9.27 4.98 7.47
C LEU A 84 8.43 3.79 6.97
N TYR A 85 7.17 3.98 6.54
CA TYR A 85 6.27 2.83 6.32
C TYR A 85 6.62 1.95 5.11
N CYS A 86 7.23 2.51 4.06
CA CYS A 86 7.72 1.74 2.90
C CYS A 86 9.23 1.49 2.95
N GLU A 87 9.98 2.11 3.88
CA GLU A 87 11.41 1.84 4.07
C GLU A 87 11.67 0.75 5.14
N THR A 88 10.67 0.37 5.94
CA THR A 88 10.81 -0.63 7.02
C THR A 88 10.15 -1.99 6.75
N SER A 89 9.71 -2.29 5.53
CA SER A 89 9.21 -3.63 5.16
C SER A 89 10.19 -4.41 4.29
#